data_AF-A0A2D6NAS1-F1
#
_entry.id   AF-A0A2D6NAS1-F1
#
_cell.length_a   1.000
_cell.length_b   1.000
_cell.length_c   1.000
_cell.angle_alpha   90.00
_cell.angle_beta   90.00
_cell.angle_gamma   90.00
#
_symmetry.space_group_name_H-M   'P 1'
#
loop_
_entity.id
_entity.type
_entity.pdbx_description
1 polymer ?
#
loop_
_entity_poly.entity_id
_entity_poly.type
_entity_poly.pdbx_seq_one_letter_code
_entity_poly.pdbx_strand_id
1 'polypeptide(L)'
;MINIRKIASLLASAAMIGSTAALAAAANYPAPFVDGGNANVAVVYGSGTGAELDLAAVVDITTNLQAKLASQTASGGSGASTSVSGEAYALYTSSSPLLMNQSLNAVRETLTDSNLPTVLADGTFEGSSTVGYKQRITVGSNPKIKYAAQPSDDDDPQFGIGIGTTASTQYVYNASIDFDENVNFTHSDSLGEELTMFGQTYSVGGASTTTKLVLLKSSQTLSLSSDANPSETVNVEGNEYVVELVSASDTAATIKVTDSSGASQTKEVTEDNSKTIQSVEVGVKTADETNIALSSTITVGSNRITLVDGSAIKVGTDEDLIDGTQVEFELANGTQATNPGGLGIGKIIFHAAAATDDLDAIVPGQSFVDPIFGSFKVDFVGLTSQVGDANREIIEIDAAGSGRLGVNFKSHHSGSTADAITWVYNKTDAASDRQDLADGSRNRFVVAEKELINQTGYVVLANDKEGGLYQVTSITNSSDATDASQDEITLKNVHTSESKTFKADTEGAGTISLEGKDYAYTYTFASTTTGKARQVRISMPESTGQDMILFPTI
;
A
#
# COMPACT_ATOMS: atom_id res chain seq x y z
N MET A 1 47.35 -10.20 42.03
CA MET A 1 46.86 -11.14 40.99
C MET A 1 45.46 -11.58 41.36
N ILE A 2 44.45 -10.98 40.72
CA ILE A 2 43.03 -11.35 40.92
C ILE A 2 42.73 -12.49 39.94
N ASN A 3 42.23 -13.61 40.48
CA ASN A 3 42.02 -14.86 39.74
C ASN A 3 40.86 -14.73 38.74
N ILE A 4 41.21 -14.55 37.45
CA ILE A 4 40.30 -14.44 36.29
C ILE A 4 39.33 -15.64 36.17
N ARG A 5 39.69 -16.80 36.74
CA ARG A 5 38.85 -18.01 36.75
C ARG A 5 37.55 -17.89 37.57
N LYS A 6 37.49 -16.98 38.56
CA LYS A 6 36.27 -16.78 39.39
C LYS A 6 35.28 -15.78 38.80
N ILE A 7 35.72 -14.91 37.88
CA ILE A 7 34.87 -13.92 37.19
C ILE A 7 34.23 -14.55 35.96
N ALA A 8 34.97 -15.40 35.23
CA ALA A 8 34.43 -16.14 34.08
C ALA A 8 33.30 -17.11 34.49
N SER A 9 33.37 -17.73 35.67
CA SER A 9 32.28 -18.58 36.18
C SER A 9 31.03 -17.79 36.57
N LEU A 10 31.18 -16.53 37.03
CA LEU A 10 30.04 -15.69 37.39
C LEU A 10 29.31 -15.16 36.14
N LEU A 11 30.05 -14.83 35.08
CA LEU A 11 29.50 -14.44 33.78
C LEU A 11 28.84 -15.62 33.05
N ALA A 12 29.45 -16.81 33.08
CA ALA A 12 28.83 -18.01 32.51
C ALA A 12 27.57 -18.45 33.30
N SER A 13 27.54 -18.26 34.62
CA SER A 13 26.36 -18.55 35.44
C SER A 13 25.23 -17.54 35.21
N ALA A 14 25.56 -16.25 35.00
CA ALA A 14 24.59 -15.22 34.64
C ALA A 14 24.04 -15.43 33.22
N ALA A 15 24.87 -15.89 32.27
CA ALA A 15 24.43 -16.26 30.93
C ALA A 15 23.51 -17.50 30.94
N MET A 16 23.79 -18.50 31.77
CA MET A 16 22.96 -19.72 31.89
C MET A 16 21.63 -19.43 32.61
N ILE A 17 21.61 -18.60 33.66
CA ILE A 17 20.37 -18.14 34.30
C ILE A 17 19.57 -17.23 33.36
N GLY A 18 20.26 -16.35 32.62
CA GLY A 18 19.69 -15.51 31.57
C GLY A 18 19.05 -16.32 30.44
N SER A 19 19.65 -17.43 30.02
CA SER A 19 19.08 -18.31 28.99
C SER A 19 17.82 -19.06 29.47
N THR A 20 17.76 -19.48 30.74
CA THR A 20 16.55 -20.10 31.31
C THR A 20 15.43 -19.11 31.58
N ALA A 21 15.75 -17.85 31.90
CA ALA A 21 14.76 -16.78 32.03
C ALA A 21 14.29 -16.27 30.66
N ALA A 22 15.16 -16.24 29.64
CA ALA A 22 14.81 -15.89 28.27
C ALA A 22 13.91 -16.94 27.60
N LEU A 23 14.10 -18.22 27.88
CA LEU A 23 13.20 -19.29 27.41
C LEU A 23 11.83 -19.28 28.10
N ALA A 24 11.76 -18.84 29.37
CA ALA A 24 10.48 -18.66 30.07
C ALA A 24 9.76 -17.35 29.70
N ALA A 25 10.50 -16.30 29.36
CA ALA A 25 9.96 -15.02 28.87
C ALA A 25 9.51 -15.09 27.41
N ALA A 26 10.12 -15.94 26.57
CA ALA A 26 9.68 -16.15 25.18
C ALA A 26 8.26 -16.74 25.09
N ALA A 27 7.82 -17.53 26.08
CA ALA A 27 6.46 -18.07 26.12
C ALA A 27 5.39 -17.00 26.42
N ASN A 28 5.78 -15.88 27.05
CA ASN A 28 4.92 -14.74 27.36
C ASN A 28 5.24 -13.50 26.54
N TYR A 29 6.10 -13.61 25.53
CA TYR A 29 6.39 -12.50 24.62
C TYR A 29 5.08 -12.07 23.93
N PRO A 30 4.72 -10.78 23.95
CA PRO A 30 5.60 -9.62 24.15
C PRO A 30 5.70 -9.05 25.59
N ALA A 31 5.06 -9.65 26.59
CA ALA A 31 5.25 -9.24 27.99
C ALA A 31 6.65 -9.62 28.49
N PRO A 32 7.35 -8.77 29.26
CA PRO A 32 6.90 -7.51 29.89
C PRO A 32 7.16 -6.24 29.05
N PHE A 33 7.64 -6.37 27.80
CA PHE A 33 8.06 -5.24 26.97
C PHE A 33 6.86 -4.45 26.39
N VAL A 34 5.79 -5.17 26.08
CA VAL A 34 4.50 -4.62 25.68
C VAL A 34 3.41 -5.36 26.46
N ASP A 35 2.76 -4.65 27.38
CA ASP A 35 1.67 -5.19 28.19
C ASP A 35 0.60 -4.12 28.47
N GLY A 36 -0.67 -4.50 28.37
CA GLY A 36 -1.81 -3.60 28.56
C GLY A 36 -1.82 -2.37 27.64
N GLY A 37 -1.30 -2.50 26.41
CA GLY A 37 -1.25 -1.40 25.44
C GLY A 37 -0.21 -0.30 25.74
N ASN A 38 0.76 -0.56 26.64
CA ASN A 38 1.87 0.34 26.93
C ASN A 38 3.21 -0.33 26.58
N ALA A 39 4.10 0.41 25.91
CA ALA A 39 5.48 0.00 25.73
C ALA A 39 6.29 0.36 26.98
N ASN A 40 6.93 -0.63 27.60
CA ASN A 40 7.81 -0.50 28.77
C ASN A 40 9.21 -1.02 28.44
N VAL A 41 9.77 -0.57 27.32
CA VAL A 41 11.04 -1.08 26.80
C VAL A 41 11.93 0.06 26.32
N ALA A 42 13.21 -0.01 26.67
CA ALA A 42 14.28 0.76 26.07
C ALA A 42 15.26 -0.22 25.46
N VAL A 43 15.47 -0.13 24.15
CA VAL A 43 16.45 -0.97 23.43
C VAL A 43 17.77 -0.21 23.43
N VAL A 44 18.82 -0.81 24.00
CA VAL A 44 20.16 -0.22 24.10
C VAL A 44 21.12 -1.07 23.29
N TYR A 45 21.89 -0.45 22.41
CA TYR A 45 22.95 -1.10 21.65
C TYR A 45 24.29 -0.36 21.80
N GLY A 46 25.39 -1.06 21.51
CA GLY A 46 26.74 -0.52 21.67
C GLY A 46 27.17 0.35 20.50
N SER A 47 28.09 1.30 20.74
CA SER A 47 28.68 2.18 19.71
C SER A 47 30.08 1.73 19.23
N GLY A 48 30.41 0.45 19.40
CA GLY A 48 31.73 -0.11 19.08
C GLY A 48 31.84 -0.70 17.67
N THR A 49 33.00 -1.28 17.34
CA THR A 49 33.21 -2.02 16.09
C THR A 49 32.31 -3.27 16.08
N GLY A 50 31.39 -3.36 15.11
CA GLY A 50 30.32 -4.37 15.07
C GLY A 50 28.91 -3.82 15.37
N ALA A 51 28.79 -2.54 15.74
CA ALA A 51 27.52 -1.88 16.05
C ALA A 51 26.51 -1.85 14.89
N GLU A 52 26.96 -2.00 13.63
CA GLU A 52 26.08 -2.05 12.45
C GLU A 52 25.19 -3.31 12.46
N LEU A 53 25.70 -4.43 12.95
CA LEU A 53 24.92 -5.68 13.11
C LEU A 53 23.95 -5.58 14.30
N ASP A 54 24.38 -4.94 15.38
CA ASP A 54 23.52 -4.69 16.54
C ASP A 54 22.40 -3.69 16.19
N LEU A 55 22.68 -2.70 15.35
CA LEU A 55 21.68 -1.73 14.86
C LEU A 55 20.59 -2.40 14.02
N ALA A 56 20.96 -3.32 13.11
CA ALA A 56 19.97 -4.09 12.35
C ALA A 56 19.06 -4.92 13.27
N ALA A 57 19.64 -5.65 14.24
CA ALA A 57 18.86 -6.41 15.21
C ALA A 57 17.98 -5.52 16.12
N VAL A 58 18.44 -4.32 16.46
CA VAL A 58 17.66 -3.33 17.21
C VAL A 58 16.47 -2.84 16.42
N VAL A 59 16.64 -2.60 15.12
CA VAL A 59 15.56 -2.24 14.21
C VAL A 59 14.52 -3.36 14.19
N ASP A 60 14.93 -4.62 14.01
CA ASP A 60 14.01 -5.77 13.99
C ASP A 60 13.24 -5.94 15.30
N ILE A 61 13.94 -5.85 16.45
CA ILE A 61 13.31 -5.94 17.78
C ILE A 61 12.34 -4.77 17.99
N THR A 62 12.71 -3.56 17.59
CA THR A 62 11.89 -2.36 17.74
C THR A 62 10.64 -2.45 16.87
N THR A 63 10.78 -2.86 15.61
CA THR A 63 9.70 -3.09 14.66
C THR A 63 8.74 -4.16 15.18
N ASN A 64 9.25 -5.27 15.69
CA ASN A 64 8.42 -6.35 16.24
C ASN A 64 7.65 -5.89 17.49
N LEU A 65 8.29 -5.17 18.42
CA LEU A 65 7.63 -4.63 19.62
C LEU A 65 6.59 -3.56 19.28
N GLN A 66 6.84 -2.72 18.28
CA GLN A 66 5.86 -1.75 17.77
C GLN A 66 4.65 -2.43 17.15
N ALA A 67 4.84 -3.48 16.34
CA ALA A 67 3.75 -4.28 15.77
C ALA A 67 2.91 -4.95 16.88
N LYS A 68 3.57 -5.48 17.92
CA LYS A 68 2.88 -6.07 19.08
C LYS A 68 2.15 -5.02 19.92
N LEU A 69 2.71 -3.82 20.10
CA LEU A 69 2.02 -2.69 20.74
C LEU A 69 0.77 -2.28 19.96
N ALA A 70 0.90 -2.10 18.64
CA ALA A 70 -0.21 -1.77 17.75
C ALA A 70 -1.33 -2.82 17.86
N SER A 71 -0.98 -4.12 17.92
CA SER A 71 -1.95 -5.21 18.10
C SER A 71 -2.70 -5.16 19.43
N GLN A 72 -2.06 -4.72 20.52
CA GLN A 72 -2.70 -4.61 21.84
C GLN A 72 -3.50 -3.31 22.01
N THR A 73 -3.08 -2.21 21.40
CA THR A 73 -3.84 -0.94 21.41
C THR A 73 -5.04 -0.97 20.47
N ALA A 74 -5.09 -1.93 19.53
CA ALA A 74 -6.18 -2.09 18.57
C ALA A 74 -7.46 -2.72 19.15
N SER A 75 -7.44 -3.29 20.36
CA SER A 75 -8.60 -3.98 20.97
C SER A 75 -9.36 -3.14 22.01
N GLY A 76 -9.08 -1.84 22.11
CA GLY A 76 -9.67 -0.97 23.12
C GLY A 76 -10.00 0.44 22.63
N GLY A 77 -10.85 0.57 21.62
CA GLY A 77 -11.40 1.88 21.26
C GLY A 77 -12.12 1.89 19.91
N SER A 78 -13.42 2.16 19.94
CA SER A 78 -14.17 2.58 18.75
C SER A 78 -13.40 3.66 17.98
N GLY A 79 -13.10 3.39 16.71
CA GLY A 79 -12.67 4.41 15.75
C GLY A 79 -11.40 5.17 16.14
N ALA A 80 -10.32 4.46 16.45
CA ALA A 80 -8.99 5.09 16.49
C ALA A 80 -8.58 5.51 15.07
N SER A 81 -9.07 6.66 14.62
CA SER A 81 -8.44 7.43 13.56
C SER A 81 -7.02 7.72 14.02
N THR A 82 -6.01 7.06 13.44
CA THR A 82 -4.68 7.65 13.45
C THR A 82 -4.85 9.03 12.80
N SER A 83 -4.59 10.08 13.55
CA SER A 83 -4.70 11.44 13.03
C SER A 83 -3.69 11.59 11.90
N VAL A 84 -4.17 11.66 10.66
CA VAL A 84 -3.35 12.18 9.58
C VAL A 84 -3.17 13.66 9.89
N SER A 85 -1.93 14.08 10.14
CA SER A 85 -1.59 15.46 10.46
C SER A 85 -1.17 16.17 9.18
N GLY A 86 -1.53 17.45 9.05
CA GLY A 86 -1.28 18.24 7.85
C GLY A 86 -2.37 18.10 6.78
N GLU A 87 -1.98 18.39 5.54
CA GLU A 87 -2.85 18.33 4.37
C GLU A 87 -2.99 16.89 3.90
N ALA A 88 -4.21 16.35 3.99
CA ALA A 88 -4.49 14.95 3.74
C ALA A 88 -5.77 14.77 2.94
N TYR A 89 -5.75 13.79 2.04
CA TYR A 89 -6.90 13.48 1.21
C TYR A 89 -7.06 11.97 1.04
N ALA A 90 -8.28 11.46 1.29
CA ALA A 90 -8.56 10.03 1.19
C ALA A 90 -8.71 9.56 -0.27
N LEU A 91 -8.09 8.42 -0.60
CA LEU A 91 -8.25 7.75 -1.90
C LEU A 91 -9.53 6.92 -2.01
N TYR A 92 -10.31 6.82 -0.93
CA TYR A 92 -11.58 6.11 -0.84
C TYR A 92 -12.70 7.05 -0.39
N THR A 93 -13.95 6.59 -0.50
CA THR A 93 -15.11 7.26 0.08
C THR A 93 -15.95 6.29 0.88
N SER A 94 -16.87 6.79 1.72
CA SER A 94 -17.80 5.93 2.46
C SER A 94 -18.75 5.15 1.56
N SER A 95 -19.08 5.66 0.37
CA SER A 95 -19.94 4.99 -0.62
C SER A 95 -19.17 4.09 -1.58
N SER A 96 -17.85 4.24 -1.66
CA SER A 96 -16.97 3.48 -2.53
C SER A 96 -15.69 3.15 -1.76
N PRO A 97 -15.73 2.12 -0.90
CA PRO A 97 -14.56 1.68 -0.15
C PRO A 97 -13.56 0.99 -1.10
N LEU A 98 -12.28 1.04 -0.74
CA LEU A 98 -11.26 0.19 -1.36
C LEU A 98 -11.34 -1.21 -0.73
N LEU A 99 -11.56 -2.22 -1.57
CA LEU A 99 -11.68 -3.61 -1.14
C LEU A 99 -10.36 -4.36 -1.33
N MET A 100 -10.25 -5.53 -0.68
CA MET A 100 -9.10 -6.42 -0.86
C MET A 100 -8.94 -6.79 -2.36
N ASN A 101 -7.69 -6.86 -2.80
CA ASN A 101 -7.24 -7.08 -4.17
C ASN A 101 -7.62 -5.97 -5.18
N GLN A 102 -8.24 -4.88 -4.74
CA GLN A 102 -8.42 -3.70 -5.58
C GLN A 102 -7.16 -2.83 -5.59
N SER A 103 -6.92 -2.20 -6.74
CA SER A 103 -5.90 -1.18 -6.89
C SER A 103 -6.30 0.10 -6.15
N LEU A 104 -5.34 0.84 -5.59
CA LEU A 104 -5.62 2.10 -4.88
C LEU A 104 -6.30 3.15 -5.77
N ASN A 105 -6.03 3.11 -7.08
CA ASN A 105 -6.65 4.02 -8.04
C ASN A 105 -8.10 3.66 -8.43
N ALA A 106 -8.67 2.56 -7.89
CA ALA A 106 -10.00 2.08 -8.28
C ALA A 106 -11.13 3.07 -7.96
N VAL A 107 -10.99 3.87 -6.90
CA VAL A 107 -11.97 4.88 -6.49
C VAL A 107 -11.51 6.27 -6.89
N ARG A 108 -10.21 6.54 -6.79
CA ARG A 108 -9.63 7.84 -7.12
C ARG A 108 -8.26 7.68 -7.76
N GLU A 109 -8.16 8.15 -9.00
CA GLU A 109 -6.94 8.04 -9.78
C GLU A 109 -6.06 9.30 -9.70
N THR A 110 -6.63 10.51 -9.64
CA THR A 110 -5.85 11.75 -9.71
C THR A 110 -6.19 12.69 -8.54
N LEU A 111 -5.15 13.36 -8.03
CA LEU A 111 -5.21 14.43 -7.04
C LEU A 111 -4.66 15.72 -7.65
N THR A 112 -5.29 16.86 -7.34
CA THR A 112 -4.86 18.21 -7.75
C THR A 112 -4.83 19.16 -6.54
N ASP A 113 -4.51 20.43 -6.77
CA ASP A 113 -4.69 21.56 -5.85
C ASP A 113 -6.03 21.57 -5.08
N SER A 114 -7.12 21.13 -5.70
CA SER A 114 -8.45 21.02 -5.07
C SER A 114 -8.50 19.98 -3.94
N ASN A 115 -7.54 19.06 -3.91
CA ASN A 115 -7.43 18.00 -2.91
C ASN A 115 -6.26 18.28 -1.96
N LEU A 116 -5.14 18.73 -2.49
CA LEU A 116 -3.92 19.07 -1.77
C LEU A 116 -3.44 20.49 -2.19
N PRO A 117 -4.06 21.57 -1.65
CA PRO A 117 -3.83 22.94 -2.12
C PRO A 117 -2.44 23.53 -1.82
N THR A 118 -1.69 23.00 -0.86
CA THR A 118 -0.33 23.47 -0.55
C THR A 118 0.69 22.69 -1.35
N VAL A 119 0.59 21.35 -1.35
CA VAL A 119 1.56 20.49 -2.03
C VAL A 119 1.41 20.59 -3.55
N LEU A 120 0.17 20.65 -4.05
CA LEU A 120 -0.14 20.64 -5.49
C LEU A 120 -0.57 22.01 -6.01
N ALA A 121 -0.14 23.11 -5.36
CA ALA A 121 -0.45 24.46 -5.80
C ALA A 121 0.02 24.71 -7.24
N ASP A 122 -0.83 25.36 -8.04
CA ASP A 122 -0.43 25.89 -9.35
C ASP A 122 0.61 27.02 -9.16
N GLY A 123 1.44 27.25 -10.19
CA GLY A 123 2.49 28.25 -10.13
C GLY A 123 2.84 28.88 -11.48
N THR A 124 3.83 29.76 -11.46
CA THR A 124 4.41 30.39 -12.65
C THR A 124 5.92 30.25 -12.62
N PHE A 125 6.52 29.90 -13.75
CA PHE A 125 7.96 29.87 -13.93
C PHE A 125 8.39 31.09 -14.74
N GLU A 126 9.31 31.88 -14.20
CA GLU A 126 9.87 33.06 -14.84
C GLU A 126 11.14 32.66 -15.60
N GLY A 127 11.00 32.27 -16.87
CA GLY A 127 12.14 31.88 -17.71
C GLY A 127 12.42 32.89 -18.83
N SER A 128 12.76 32.39 -20.02
CA SER A 128 12.74 33.20 -21.26
C SER A 128 11.37 33.84 -21.54
N SER A 129 10.34 33.29 -20.93
CA SER A 129 8.97 33.80 -20.86
C SER A 129 8.35 33.36 -19.54
N THR A 130 7.37 34.12 -19.05
CA THR A 130 6.54 33.70 -17.92
C THR A 130 5.58 32.60 -18.38
N VAL A 131 5.69 31.40 -17.81
CA VAL A 131 4.86 30.24 -18.16
C VAL A 131 4.12 29.73 -16.93
N GLY A 132 2.80 29.60 -17.02
CA GLY A 132 1.98 28.98 -15.98
C GLY A 132 2.18 27.46 -15.95
N TYR A 133 2.06 26.85 -14.77
CA TYR A 133 2.11 25.41 -14.62
C TYR A 133 1.15 24.88 -13.56
N LYS A 134 0.75 23.62 -13.73
CA LYS A 134 -0.15 22.88 -12.84
C LYS A 134 0.53 21.64 -12.31
N GLN A 135 0.14 21.24 -11.11
CA GLN A 135 0.71 20.06 -10.45
C GLN A 135 -0.37 19.03 -10.14
N ARG A 136 -0.05 17.76 -10.31
CA ARG A 136 -0.97 16.66 -9.99
C ARG A 136 -0.23 15.42 -9.53
N ILE A 137 -0.92 14.57 -8.78
CA ILE A 137 -0.47 13.22 -8.45
C ILE A 137 -1.48 12.24 -9.06
N THR A 138 -1.01 11.30 -9.88
CA THR A 138 -1.82 10.19 -10.40
C THR A 138 -1.38 8.89 -9.74
N VAL A 139 -2.30 8.24 -9.05
CA VAL A 139 -2.08 6.98 -8.32
C VAL A 139 -1.91 5.84 -9.32
N GLY A 140 -0.89 5.02 -9.10
CA GLY A 140 -0.62 3.84 -9.92
C GLY A 140 -1.70 2.77 -9.79
N SER A 141 -1.76 1.89 -10.80
CA SER A 141 -2.65 0.74 -10.82
C SER A 141 -2.06 -0.50 -10.15
N ASN A 142 -0.75 -0.49 -9.87
CA ASN A 142 -0.05 -1.59 -9.20
C ASN A 142 -0.33 -1.66 -7.69
N PRO A 143 -0.32 -0.53 -6.93
CA PRO A 143 -0.62 -0.55 -5.50
C PRO A 143 -1.95 -1.21 -5.21
N LYS A 144 -1.93 -2.33 -4.48
CA LYS A 144 -3.11 -3.14 -4.20
C LYS A 144 -3.17 -3.56 -2.74
N ILE A 145 -4.38 -3.58 -2.19
CA ILE A 145 -4.60 -4.11 -0.85
C ILE A 145 -4.48 -5.64 -0.92
N LYS A 146 -3.42 -6.23 -0.35
CA LYS A 146 -3.16 -7.68 -0.36
C LYS A 146 -3.09 -8.24 1.07
N TYR A 147 -3.44 -9.52 1.21
CA TYR A 147 -3.09 -10.33 2.37
C TYR A 147 -2.01 -11.32 1.94
N ALA A 148 -0.78 -11.08 2.37
CA ALA A 148 0.41 -11.82 1.94
C ALA A 148 1.49 -11.74 3.01
N ALA A 149 2.48 -12.63 2.96
CA ALA A 149 3.76 -12.42 3.63
C ALA A 149 4.38 -11.15 3.03
N GLN A 150 4.53 -10.11 3.86
CA GLN A 150 5.01 -8.81 3.45
C GLN A 150 5.48 -8.03 4.70
N PRO A 151 6.45 -7.12 4.58
CA PRO A 151 7.15 -6.75 3.35
C PRO A 151 8.12 -7.82 2.82
N SER A 152 8.53 -8.79 3.62
CA SER A 152 9.34 -9.93 3.15
C SER A 152 8.55 -11.24 3.14
N ASP A 153 9.06 -12.23 2.38
CA ASP A 153 8.49 -13.60 2.35
C ASP A 153 8.68 -14.36 3.68
N ASP A 154 9.57 -13.88 4.56
CA ASP A 154 9.82 -14.45 5.89
C ASP A 154 8.82 -13.91 6.95
N ASP A 155 8.05 -12.88 6.62
CA ASP A 155 7.06 -12.29 7.52
C ASP A 155 5.75 -13.11 7.56
N ASP A 156 5.09 -13.09 8.72
CA ASP A 156 3.74 -13.64 8.84
C ASP A 156 2.78 -12.92 7.88
N PRO A 157 1.86 -13.65 7.21
CA PRO A 157 0.88 -13.01 6.34
C PRO A 157 0.07 -11.94 7.06
N GLN A 158 0.09 -10.74 6.51
CA GLN A 158 -0.65 -9.60 7.04
C GLN A 158 -1.33 -8.81 5.91
N PHE A 159 -2.27 -7.95 6.28
CA PHE A 159 -2.83 -6.99 5.34
C PHE A 159 -1.84 -5.88 5.09
N GLY A 160 -1.78 -5.39 3.87
CA GLY A 160 -0.87 -4.33 3.46
C GLY A 160 -1.21 -3.84 2.06
N ILE A 161 -0.68 -2.69 1.70
CA ILE A 161 -0.68 -2.21 0.32
C ILE A 161 0.59 -2.74 -0.32
N GLY A 162 0.47 -3.77 -1.15
CA GLY A 162 1.58 -4.19 -2.00
C GLY A 162 1.83 -3.15 -3.07
N ILE A 163 3.07 -2.69 -3.15
CA ILE A 163 3.58 -1.74 -4.13
C ILE A 163 4.67 -2.42 -4.97
N GLY A 164 5.01 -1.86 -6.13
CA GLY A 164 6.07 -2.41 -6.96
C GLY A 164 7.41 -1.72 -6.74
N THR A 165 8.46 -2.32 -7.31
CA THR A 165 9.84 -1.81 -7.28
C THR A 165 10.28 -1.21 -8.63
N THR A 166 9.47 -1.37 -9.67
CA THR A 166 9.79 -0.90 -11.03
C THR A 166 9.09 0.43 -11.32
N ALA A 167 9.79 1.55 -11.20
CA ALA A 167 9.22 2.89 -11.39
C ALA A 167 8.50 3.10 -12.74
N SER A 168 8.96 2.48 -13.83
CA SER A 168 8.35 2.67 -15.16
C SER A 168 6.98 2.03 -15.35
N THR A 169 6.67 0.95 -14.61
CA THR A 169 5.47 0.12 -14.87
C THR A 169 4.71 -0.28 -13.61
N GLN A 170 5.32 -0.13 -12.44
CA GLN A 170 4.80 -0.55 -11.15
C GLN A 170 4.96 0.56 -10.08
N TYR A 171 4.91 1.81 -10.50
CA TYR A 171 4.95 2.95 -9.60
C TYR A 171 3.75 2.98 -8.64
N VAL A 172 3.99 3.51 -7.44
CA VAL A 172 2.96 3.85 -6.46
C VAL A 172 2.11 5.00 -6.96
N TYR A 173 2.76 6.03 -7.48
CA TYR A 173 2.15 7.16 -8.14
C TYR A 173 3.13 7.76 -9.15
N ASN A 174 2.61 8.58 -10.04
CA ASN A 174 3.39 9.59 -10.72
C ASN A 174 2.98 10.98 -10.21
N ALA A 175 3.96 11.83 -9.97
CA ALA A 175 3.78 13.23 -9.65
C ALA A 175 4.18 14.02 -10.90
N SER A 176 3.30 14.88 -11.43
CA SER A 176 3.59 15.60 -12.66
C SER A 176 3.36 17.10 -12.57
N ILE A 177 4.15 17.82 -13.36
CA ILE A 177 4.08 19.26 -13.56
C ILE A 177 3.79 19.47 -15.04
N ASP A 178 2.67 20.10 -15.36
CA ASP A 178 2.26 20.43 -16.72
C ASP A 178 2.39 21.95 -16.93
N PHE A 179 3.26 22.36 -17.83
CA PHE A 179 3.43 23.76 -18.23
C PHE A 179 2.45 24.10 -19.37
N ASP A 180 1.93 25.34 -19.36
CA ASP A 180 1.01 25.83 -20.40
C ASP A 180 1.70 25.87 -21.79
N GLU A 181 3.03 25.99 -21.82
CA GLU A 181 3.87 26.00 -23.00
C GLU A 181 5.22 25.29 -22.73
N ASN A 182 6.01 25.00 -23.77
CA ASN A 182 7.33 24.39 -23.59
C ASN A 182 8.31 25.40 -22.95
N VAL A 183 8.91 25.02 -21.82
CA VAL A 183 9.95 25.80 -21.14
C VAL A 183 11.32 25.34 -21.59
N ASN A 184 12.20 26.29 -21.95
CA ASN A 184 13.60 26.02 -22.25
C ASN A 184 14.48 26.26 -21.01
N PHE A 185 14.68 25.22 -20.20
CA PHE A 185 15.49 25.29 -18.98
C PHE A 185 17.00 25.52 -19.21
N THR A 186 17.45 25.56 -20.46
CA THR A 186 18.86 25.86 -20.81
C THR A 186 19.07 27.31 -21.25
N HIS A 187 18.01 28.11 -21.31
CA HIS A 187 18.11 29.53 -21.63
C HIS A 187 18.76 30.30 -20.47
N SER A 188 19.54 31.35 -20.76
CA SER A 188 20.19 32.18 -19.73
C SER A 188 19.20 32.71 -18.71
N ASP A 189 18.05 33.19 -19.19
CA ASP A 189 16.96 33.74 -18.37
C ASP A 189 16.18 32.67 -17.61
N SER A 190 16.55 31.39 -17.73
CA SER A 190 15.96 30.30 -16.95
C SER A 190 16.92 29.73 -15.93
N LEU A 191 18.23 30.03 -16.01
CA LEU A 191 19.21 29.60 -15.02
C LEU A 191 19.09 30.47 -13.77
N GLY A 192 19.19 29.85 -12.59
CA GLY A 192 19.05 30.53 -11.30
C GLY A 192 17.60 30.81 -10.87
N GLU A 193 16.65 30.73 -11.81
CA GLU A 193 15.23 30.99 -11.59
C GLU A 193 14.55 29.88 -10.79
N GLU A 194 13.54 30.27 -10.00
CA GLU A 194 12.89 29.38 -9.05
C GLU A 194 11.69 28.64 -9.65
N LEU A 195 11.56 27.36 -9.31
CA LEU A 195 10.46 26.48 -9.65
C LEU A 195 9.99 25.77 -8.38
N THR A 196 8.71 25.94 -8.02
CA THR A 196 8.13 25.24 -6.86
C THR A 196 7.45 23.96 -7.33
N MET A 197 7.93 22.82 -6.83
CA MET A 197 7.49 21.48 -7.16
C MET A 197 7.09 20.73 -5.89
N PHE A 198 5.84 20.27 -5.84
CA PHE A 198 5.29 19.43 -4.76
C PHE A 198 5.57 19.99 -3.35
N GLY A 199 5.35 21.29 -3.14
CA GLY A 199 5.59 21.97 -1.87
C GLY A 199 7.06 22.27 -1.54
N GLN A 200 7.99 22.06 -2.48
CA GLN A 200 9.41 22.36 -2.35
C GLN A 200 9.87 23.32 -3.44
N THR A 201 10.70 24.31 -3.10
CA THR A 201 11.24 25.27 -4.08
C THR A 201 12.64 24.85 -4.52
N TYR A 202 12.89 24.89 -5.82
CA TYR A 202 14.17 24.60 -6.44
C TYR A 202 14.60 25.76 -7.34
N SER A 203 15.89 25.99 -7.51
CA SER A 203 16.41 26.84 -8.58
C SER A 203 16.97 26.00 -9.73
N VAL A 204 16.86 26.50 -10.96
CA VAL A 204 17.43 25.84 -12.13
C VAL A 204 18.95 26.00 -12.12
N GLY A 205 19.66 24.89 -12.07
CA GLY A 205 21.12 24.89 -12.06
C GLY A 205 21.72 25.15 -13.44
N GLY A 206 22.79 25.93 -13.50
CA GLY A 206 23.62 26.19 -14.69
C GLY A 206 24.30 24.95 -15.27
N ALA A 207 24.30 23.82 -14.55
CA ALA A 207 24.72 22.52 -15.06
C ALA A 207 23.68 21.84 -15.98
N SER A 208 22.52 22.47 -16.20
CA SER A 208 21.49 22.02 -17.13
C SER A 208 21.99 22.07 -18.58
N THR A 209 21.63 21.07 -19.37
CA THR A 209 22.02 20.90 -20.78
C THR A 209 20.81 20.46 -21.61
N THR A 210 20.97 20.29 -22.91
CA THR A 210 19.85 19.87 -23.79
C THR A 210 19.30 18.48 -23.47
N THR A 211 19.98 17.64 -22.68
CA THR A 211 19.49 16.31 -22.29
C THR A 211 19.40 16.10 -20.78
N LYS A 212 19.63 17.17 -20.00
CA LYS A 212 19.78 17.06 -18.54
C LYS A 212 19.27 18.33 -17.87
N LEU A 213 18.30 18.19 -16.98
CA LEU A 213 17.84 19.28 -16.12
C LEU A 213 18.46 19.09 -14.73
N VAL A 214 19.13 20.11 -14.22
CA VAL A 214 19.69 20.13 -12.87
C VAL A 214 18.92 21.14 -12.05
N LEU A 215 18.43 20.74 -10.88
CA LEU A 215 17.69 21.59 -9.98
C LEU A 215 18.35 21.58 -8.61
N LEU A 216 18.45 22.73 -7.97
CA LEU A 216 19.07 22.89 -6.66
C LEU A 216 17.97 23.19 -5.64
N LYS A 217 17.76 22.30 -4.67
CA LYS A 217 16.76 22.51 -3.62
C LYS A 217 17.11 23.75 -2.82
N SER A 218 16.12 24.63 -2.63
CA SER A 218 16.30 25.83 -1.81
C SER A 218 16.66 25.42 -0.37
N SER A 219 17.74 26.02 0.14
CA SER A 219 18.31 25.75 1.45
C SER A 219 18.62 27.06 2.18
N GLN A 220 19.42 27.04 3.24
CA GLN A 220 19.79 28.29 3.92
C GLN A 220 20.63 29.17 2.98
N THR A 221 20.07 30.32 2.59
CA THR A 221 20.77 31.33 1.80
C THR A 221 21.64 32.18 2.71
N LEU A 222 22.92 32.31 2.36
CA LEU A 222 23.88 33.18 3.03
C LEU A 222 24.38 34.22 2.05
N SER A 223 24.52 35.47 2.49
CA SER A 223 25.18 36.52 1.72
C SER A 223 26.50 36.84 2.40
N LEU A 224 27.61 36.31 1.89
CA LEU A 224 28.94 36.48 2.47
C LEU A 224 29.68 37.65 1.80
N SER A 225 30.47 38.39 2.57
CA SER A 225 31.31 39.48 2.07
C SER A 225 32.67 39.50 2.77
N SER A 226 33.74 39.76 2.02
CA SER A 226 35.11 39.74 2.54
C SER A 226 35.39 40.77 3.64
N ASP A 227 34.57 41.82 3.76
CA ASP A 227 34.77 42.96 4.66
C ASP A 227 33.82 42.98 5.87
N ALA A 228 32.57 42.55 5.70
CA ALA A 228 31.54 42.60 6.73
C ALA A 228 31.32 41.26 7.43
N ASN A 229 31.21 40.18 6.66
CA ASN A 229 30.85 38.85 7.14
C ASN A 229 31.46 37.78 6.22
N PRO A 230 32.78 37.53 6.33
CA PRO A 230 33.46 36.59 5.45
C PRO A 230 33.08 35.14 5.74
N SER A 231 32.48 34.86 6.90
CA SER A 231 32.03 33.53 7.27
C SER A 231 30.76 33.55 8.10
N GLU A 232 29.96 32.50 7.98
CA GLU A 232 28.75 32.29 8.77
C GLU A 232 28.62 30.81 9.18
N THR A 233 28.03 30.58 10.34
CA THR A 233 27.78 29.22 10.86
C THR A 233 26.40 28.76 10.46
N VAL A 234 26.31 27.56 9.90
CA VAL A 234 25.06 26.93 9.48
C VAL A 234 24.90 25.56 10.10
N ASN A 235 23.65 25.13 10.26
CA ASN A 235 23.33 23.78 10.70
C ASN A 235 22.71 23.01 9.54
N VAL A 236 23.39 21.94 9.12
CA VAL A 236 22.93 21.02 8.08
C VAL A 236 22.76 19.65 8.71
N GLU A 237 21.52 19.14 8.71
CA GLU A 237 21.17 17.83 9.29
C GLU A 237 21.57 17.66 10.77
N GLY A 238 21.52 18.76 11.53
CA GLY A 238 21.89 18.77 12.96
C GLY A 238 23.40 18.84 13.23
N ASN A 239 24.23 18.92 12.19
CA ASN A 239 25.66 19.15 12.30
C ASN A 239 26.00 20.63 12.00
N GLU A 240 26.88 21.21 12.82
CA GLU A 240 27.32 22.59 12.67
C GLU A 240 28.52 22.69 11.71
N TYR A 241 28.42 23.61 10.75
CA TYR A 241 29.46 23.93 9.78
C TYR A 241 29.74 25.43 9.74
N VAL A 242 31.00 25.81 9.58
CA VAL A 242 31.41 27.20 9.31
C VAL A 242 31.72 27.34 7.83
N VAL A 243 30.97 28.20 7.15
CA VAL A 243 31.08 28.46 5.72
C VAL A 243 31.73 29.81 5.52
N GLU A 244 32.84 29.85 4.79
CA GLU A 244 33.71 31.01 4.62
C GLU A 244 33.90 31.32 3.12
N LEU A 245 33.71 32.58 2.74
CA LEU A 245 34.07 33.12 1.44
C LEU A 245 35.57 33.40 1.41
N VAL A 246 36.32 32.60 0.66
CA VAL A 246 37.78 32.74 0.52
C VAL A 246 38.11 33.73 -0.59
N SER A 247 37.41 33.60 -1.73
CA SER A 247 37.48 34.56 -2.84
C SER A 247 36.21 34.52 -3.67
N ALA A 248 35.94 35.58 -4.42
CA ALA A 248 34.92 35.61 -5.46
C ALA A 248 35.52 36.25 -6.72
N SER A 249 34.94 35.92 -7.87
CA SER A 249 35.08 36.62 -9.14
C SER A 249 33.71 37.00 -9.69
N ASP A 250 33.65 37.62 -10.87
CA ASP A 250 32.40 37.92 -11.58
C ASP A 250 31.53 36.69 -11.94
N THR A 251 32.06 35.46 -11.81
CA THR A 251 31.37 34.24 -12.27
C THR A 251 31.52 33.03 -11.35
N ALA A 252 32.32 33.12 -10.27
CA ALA A 252 32.55 32.01 -9.36
C ALA A 252 32.97 32.47 -7.97
N ALA A 253 32.67 31.68 -6.94
CA ALA A 253 33.15 31.89 -5.58
C ALA A 253 33.94 30.67 -5.08
N THR A 254 35.07 30.93 -4.41
CA THR A 254 35.80 29.91 -3.66
C THR A 254 35.30 29.88 -2.23
N ILE A 255 34.64 28.78 -1.88
CA ILE A 255 34.02 28.57 -0.58
C ILE A 255 34.82 27.53 0.21
N LYS A 256 35.06 27.82 1.48
CA LYS A 256 35.63 26.90 2.45
C LYS A 256 34.57 26.51 3.45
N VAL A 257 34.41 25.21 3.69
CA VAL A 257 33.53 24.66 4.71
C VAL A 257 34.38 23.97 5.76
N THR A 258 34.13 24.26 7.02
CA THR A 258 34.80 23.64 8.18
C THR A 258 33.76 22.96 9.06
N ASP A 259 33.98 21.69 9.38
CA ASP A 259 33.08 20.92 10.26
C ASP A 259 33.37 21.17 11.77
N SER A 260 32.52 20.60 12.62
CA SER A 260 32.65 20.68 14.08
C SER A 260 33.92 20.04 14.66
N SER A 261 34.61 19.17 13.89
CA SER A 261 35.90 18.58 14.26
C SER A 261 37.09 19.48 13.90
N GLY A 262 36.83 20.57 13.16
CA GLY A 262 37.84 21.51 12.68
C GLY A 262 38.47 21.11 11.34
N ALA A 263 37.98 20.05 10.69
CA ALA A 263 38.46 19.70 9.36
C ALA A 263 37.82 20.61 8.32
N SER A 264 38.61 21.13 7.36
CA SER A 264 38.12 22.02 6.31
C SER A 264 38.43 21.56 4.89
N GLN A 265 37.51 21.79 3.96
CA GLN A 265 37.72 21.65 2.52
C GLN A 265 37.38 22.97 1.83
N THR A 266 38.04 23.25 0.72
CA THR A 266 37.82 24.46 -0.09
C THR A 266 37.64 24.07 -1.54
N LYS A 267 36.59 24.62 -2.19
CA LYS A 267 36.35 24.43 -3.62
C LYS A 267 35.85 25.73 -4.24
N GLU A 268 36.25 25.98 -5.48
CA GLU A 268 35.64 26.99 -6.34
C GLU A 268 34.33 26.46 -6.94
N VAL A 269 33.27 27.27 -6.90
CA VAL A 269 31.93 26.95 -7.41
C VAL A 269 31.49 28.09 -8.32
N THR A 270 31.16 27.77 -9.57
CA THR A 270 30.63 28.71 -10.56
C THR A 270 29.20 29.11 -10.18
N GLU A 271 28.80 30.34 -10.53
CA GLU A 271 27.41 30.79 -10.43
C GLU A 271 26.42 29.79 -11.04
N ASP A 272 25.24 29.72 -10.42
CA ASP A 272 24.15 28.78 -10.67
C ASP A 272 24.54 27.30 -10.58
N ASN A 273 25.70 26.97 -10.00
CA ASN A 273 26.17 25.61 -9.83
C ASN A 273 26.35 25.26 -8.35
N SER A 274 26.48 23.97 -8.07
CA SER A 274 26.73 23.45 -6.72
C SER A 274 27.90 22.48 -6.69
N LYS A 275 28.57 22.39 -5.52
CA LYS A 275 29.58 21.36 -5.21
C LYS A 275 29.44 20.88 -3.78
N THR A 276 29.70 19.60 -3.55
CA THR A 276 29.87 19.06 -2.19
C THR A 276 31.22 19.48 -1.61
N ILE A 277 31.22 20.12 -0.44
CA ILE A 277 32.40 20.59 0.32
C ILE A 277 32.24 20.13 1.78
N GLN A 278 33.13 19.28 2.29
CA GLN A 278 33.00 18.62 3.60
C GLN A 278 31.63 17.98 3.86
N SER A 279 31.13 17.22 2.88
CA SER A 279 29.81 16.55 2.94
C SER A 279 28.60 17.49 2.94
N VAL A 280 28.79 18.80 2.74
CA VAL A 280 27.70 19.76 2.58
C VAL A 280 27.66 20.23 1.14
N GLU A 281 26.47 20.19 0.52
CA GLU A 281 26.30 20.77 -0.80
C GLU A 281 26.16 22.30 -0.71
N VAL A 282 27.02 23.00 -1.45
CA VAL A 282 27.06 24.46 -1.52
C VAL A 282 26.81 24.90 -2.96
N GLY A 283 25.71 25.63 -3.16
CA GLY A 283 25.37 26.33 -4.40
C GLY A 283 25.82 27.78 -4.36
N VAL A 284 26.28 28.32 -5.49
CA VAL A 284 26.56 29.76 -5.64
C VAL A 284 25.48 30.36 -6.52
N LYS A 285 24.72 31.32 -6.00
CA LYS A 285 23.71 32.07 -6.77
C LYS A 285 24.32 33.30 -7.43
N THR A 286 25.14 34.05 -6.69
CA THR A 286 25.88 35.19 -7.23
C THR A 286 27.30 35.22 -6.68
N ALA A 287 28.25 35.69 -7.48
CA ALA A 287 29.62 35.98 -7.10
C ALA A 287 30.01 37.32 -7.74
N ASP A 288 30.62 38.20 -6.96
CA ASP A 288 31.02 39.52 -7.44
C ASP A 288 32.36 39.93 -6.81
N GLU A 289 33.22 40.53 -7.62
CA GLU A 289 34.50 41.10 -7.21
C GLU A 289 34.56 42.59 -7.55
N THR A 290 34.72 43.42 -6.52
CA THR A 290 35.04 44.83 -6.72
C THR A 290 36.49 45.10 -6.32
N ASN A 291 37.01 46.28 -6.67
CA ASN A 291 38.35 46.71 -6.25
C ASN A 291 38.54 46.79 -4.71
N ILE A 292 37.48 46.63 -3.91
CA ILE A 292 37.47 46.89 -2.46
C ILE A 292 36.92 45.71 -1.66
N ALA A 293 35.97 44.94 -2.21
CA ALA A 293 35.33 43.81 -1.53
C ALA A 293 34.92 42.70 -2.50
N LEU A 294 34.92 41.48 -1.99
CA LEU A 294 34.40 40.27 -2.62
C LEU A 294 33.06 39.94 -1.98
N SER A 295 32.06 39.57 -2.76
CA SER A 295 30.76 39.16 -2.23
C SER A 295 30.19 37.95 -2.96
N SER A 296 29.40 37.14 -2.26
CA SER A 296 28.70 36.02 -2.86
C SER A 296 27.41 35.70 -2.12
N THR A 297 26.36 35.40 -2.87
CA THR A 297 25.14 34.79 -2.33
C THR A 297 25.21 33.30 -2.58
N ILE A 298 25.19 32.51 -1.52
CA ILE A 298 25.31 31.05 -1.58
C ILE A 298 24.13 30.37 -0.90
N THR A 299 23.83 29.14 -1.32
CA THR A 299 22.84 28.27 -0.69
C THR A 299 23.54 27.06 -0.10
N VAL A 300 23.47 26.90 1.22
CA VAL A 300 24.17 25.82 1.94
C VAL A 300 23.19 24.75 2.39
N GLY A 301 23.51 23.48 2.12
CA GLY A 301 22.59 22.35 2.25
C GLY A 301 21.63 22.21 1.07
N SER A 302 21.98 22.75 -0.09
CA SER A 302 21.14 22.70 -1.29
C SER A 302 21.26 21.33 -1.96
N ASN A 303 20.30 20.43 -1.76
CA ASN A 303 20.32 19.13 -2.42
C ASN A 303 20.11 19.30 -3.91
N ARG A 304 21.12 18.96 -4.71
CA ARG A 304 21.02 18.88 -6.16
C ARG A 304 20.25 17.65 -6.57
N ILE A 305 19.28 17.82 -7.46
CA ILE A 305 18.66 16.73 -8.21
C ILE A 305 18.99 16.88 -9.69
N THR A 306 19.30 15.75 -10.32
CA THR A 306 19.64 15.67 -11.74
C THR A 306 18.64 14.77 -12.43
N LEU A 307 18.00 15.32 -13.47
CA LEU A 307 16.90 14.71 -14.20
C LEU A 307 17.32 14.48 -15.66
N VAL A 308 17.18 13.23 -16.11
CA VAL A 308 17.45 12.81 -17.49
C VAL A 308 16.26 11.97 -17.94
N ASP A 309 15.68 12.29 -19.10
CA ASP A 309 14.50 11.61 -19.62
C ASP A 309 14.66 10.08 -19.65
N GLY A 310 13.63 9.38 -19.19
CA GLY A 310 13.55 7.92 -19.11
C GLY A 310 14.50 7.28 -18.09
N SER A 311 15.21 8.06 -17.27
CA SER A 311 16.23 7.56 -16.34
C SER A 311 15.81 7.73 -14.87
N ALA A 312 16.44 6.98 -13.98
CA ALA A 312 16.32 7.20 -12.54
C ALA A 312 16.86 8.57 -12.14
N ILE A 313 16.25 9.15 -11.11
CA ILE A 313 16.63 10.46 -10.59
C ILE A 313 17.92 10.32 -9.81
N LYS A 314 18.80 11.33 -9.93
CA LYS A 314 20.08 11.32 -9.24
C LYS A 314 20.22 12.50 -8.30
N VAL A 315 20.92 12.32 -7.19
CA VAL A 315 21.14 13.33 -6.15
C VAL A 315 22.61 13.68 -5.97
N GLY A 316 22.84 14.92 -5.53
CA GLY A 316 24.16 15.44 -5.23
C GLY A 316 25.05 15.61 -6.46
N THR A 317 26.30 15.98 -6.21
CA THR A 317 27.30 16.16 -7.27
C THR A 317 27.96 14.89 -7.76
N ASP A 318 27.93 13.83 -6.93
CA ASP A 318 28.39 12.49 -7.30
C ASP A 318 27.35 11.75 -8.17
N GLU A 319 26.15 12.32 -8.33
CA GLU A 319 25.05 11.78 -9.12
C GLU A 319 24.62 10.37 -8.65
N ASP A 320 24.46 10.20 -7.33
CA ASP A 320 23.96 8.96 -6.72
C ASP A 320 22.51 8.71 -7.12
N LEU A 321 22.15 7.47 -7.40
CA LEU A 321 20.80 7.10 -7.83
C LEU A 321 19.84 7.11 -6.64
N ILE A 322 18.65 7.69 -6.82
CA ILE A 322 17.51 7.41 -5.93
C ILE A 322 16.82 6.16 -6.45
N ASP A 323 16.97 5.05 -5.74
CA ASP A 323 16.31 3.78 -6.08
C ASP A 323 14.78 3.91 -6.12
N GLY A 324 14.14 3.13 -6.98
CA GLY A 324 12.69 3.16 -7.14
C GLY A 324 12.15 4.42 -7.82
N THR A 325 12.99 5.24 -8.47
CA THR A 325 12.54 6.46 -9.18
C THR A 325 12.78 6.42 -10.68
N GLN A 326 12.00 7.19 -11.42
CA GLN A 326 12.25 7.52 -12.83
C GLN A 326 11.66 8.88 -13.15
N VAL A 327 12.26 9.61 -14.09
CA VAL A 327 11.70 10.84 -14.64
C VAL A 327 11.46 10.72 -16.13
N GLU A 328 10.35 11.27 -16.61
CA GLU A 328 10.02 11.39 -18.04
C GLU A 328 9.71 12.85 -18.40
N PHE A 329 10.07 13.24 -19.62
CA PHE A 329 9.79 14.56 -20.19
C PHE A 329 8.88 14.45 -21.41
N GLU A 330 7.82 15.27 -21.42
CA GLU A 330 6.97 15.47 -22.59
C GLU A 330 6.98 16.94 -23.00
N LEU A 331 6.67 17.20 -24.27
CA LEU A 331 6.31 18.52 -24.75
C LEU A 331 4.87 18.86 -24.31
N ALA A 332 4.50 20.13 -24.34
CA ALA A 332 3.17 20.61 -23.90
C ALA A 332 2.02 20.03 -24.74
N ASN A 333 2.31 19.51 -25.93
CA ASN A 333 1.36 18.79 -26.78
C ASN A 333 1.23 17.28 -26.43
N GLY A 334 1.89 16.81 -25.37
CA GLY A 334 1.87 15.41 -24.91
C GLY A 334 2.73 14.46 -25.74
N THR A 335 3.64 14.96 -26.58
CA THR A 335 4.60 14.09 -27.31
C THR A 335 5.93 14.03 -26.58
N GLN A 336 6.61 12.89 -26.68
CA GLN A 336 7.93 12.66 -26.08
C GLN A 336 8.93 13.74 -26.56
N ALA A 337 9.70 14.31 -25.64
CA ALA A 337 10.62 15.41 -25.91
C ALA A 337 11.84 14.94 -26.75
N THR A 338 11.67 14.80 -28.07
CA THR A 338 12.77 14.46 -28.99
C THR A 338 13.59 15.70 -29.35
N ASN A 339 14.90 15.68 -29.11
CA ASN A 339 15.68 16.92 -29.03
C ASN A 339 16.71 17.12 -30.16
N PRO A 340 16.53 18.16 -31.00
CA PRO A 340 17.65 18.75 -31.74
C PRO A 340 17.86 20.27 -31.51
N GLY A 341 17.27 20.91 -30.49
CA GLY A 341 17.29 22.38 -30.37
C GLY A 341 17.29 23.05 -28.99
N GLY A 342 17.25 22.29 -27.89
CA GLY A 342 17.17 22.84 -26.52
C GLY A 342 16.29 21.94 -25.64
N LEU A 343 16.52 21.87 -24.32
CA LEU A 343 15.66 21.07 -23.43
C LEU A 343 14.31 21.78 -23.24
N GLY A 344 13.46 21.71 -24.28
CA GLY A 344 12.08 22.18 -24.26
C GLY A 344 11.20 21.15 -23.55
N ILE A 345 10.71 21.50 -22.37
CA ILE A 345 9.87 20.63 -21.54
C ILE A 345 8.52 21.31 -21.36
N GLY A 346 7.45 20.62 -21.75
CA GLY A 346 6.08 21.03 -21.41
C GLY A 346 5.48 20.22 -20.27
N LYS A 347 6.07 19.07 -19.93
CA LYS A 347 5.67 18.29 -18.77
C LYS A 347 6.84 17.50 -18.18
N ILE A 348 6.91 17.47 -16.86
CA ILE A 348 7.83 16.60 -16.11
C ILE A 348 7.00 15.59 -15.35
N ILE A 349 7.32 14.30 -15.48
CA ILE A 349 6.63 13.20 -14.80
C ILE A 349 7.65 12.47 -13.92
N PHE A 350 7.40 12.46 -12.62
CA PHE A 350 8.21 11.78 -11.61
C PHE A 350 7.50 10.49 -11.18
N HIS A 351 8.08 9.35 -11.47
CA HIS A 351 7.58 8.04 -11.04
C HIS A 351 8.27 7.63 -9.74
N ALA A 352 7.48 7.18 -8.76
CA ALA A 352 7.99 6.66 -7.50
C ALA A 352 7.47 5.24 -7.24
N ALA A 353 8.38 4.33 -6.92
CA ALA A 353 8.19 2.93 -6.57
C ALA A 353 9.01 2.61 -5.29
N ALA A 354 8.83 1.42 -4.74
CA ALA A 354 9.71 0.94 -3.66
C ALA A 354 11.16 0.82 -4.16
N ALA A 355 12.12 1.13 -3.29
CA ALA A 355 13.54 1.03 -3.61
C ALA A 355 13.99 -0.44 -3.80
N THR A 356 13.46 -1.34 -2.97
CA THR A 356 13.77 -2.77 -2.96
C THR A 356 12.51 -3.60 -2.72
N ASP A 357 12.61 -4.91 -2.95
CA ASP A 357 11.58 -5.90 -2.62
C ASP A 357 11.28 -5.95 -1.12
N ASP A 358 12.29 -5.78 -0.26
CA ASP A 358 12.10 -5.66 1.20
C ASP A 358 11.29 -4.44 1.65
N LEU A 359 11.00 -3.51 0.73
CA LEU A 359 10.21 -2.30 0.97
C LEU A 359 8.95 -2.25 0.08
N ASP A 360 8.56 -3.37 -0.53
CA ASP A 360 7.48 -3.47 -1.52
C ASP A 360 6.06 -3.48 -0.91
N ALA A 361 5.92 -3.12 0.37
CA ALA A 361 4.64 -3.08 1.05
C ALA A 361 4.52 -1.95 2.06
N ILE A 362 3.33 -1.35 2.12
CA ILE A 362 2.92 -0.43 3.18
C ILE A 362 1.99 -1.20 4.11
N VAL A 363 2.49 -1.62 5.27
CA VAL A 363 1.71 -2.34 6.30
C VAL A 363 0.96 -1.37 7.23
N PRO A 364 -0.06 -1.81 8.00
CA PRO A 364 -0.88 -0.93 8.83
C PRO A 364 -0.04 -0.08 9.79
N GLY A 365 -0.31 1.22 9.80
CA GLY A 365 0.41 2.22 10.57
C GLY A 365 1.67 2.76 9.89
N GLN A 366 2.09 2.21 8.75
CA GLN A 366 3.26 2.66 7.99
C GLN A 366 2.89 3.64 6.86
N SER A 367 3.94 4.27 6.32
CA SER A 367 3.86 5.27 5.28
C SER A 367 4.89 4.99 4.19
N PHE A 368 4.51 5.18 2.93
CA PHE A 368 5.48 5.36 1.85
C PHE A 368 5.72 6.86 1.66
N VAL A 369 6.84 7.36 2.18
CA VAL A 369 7.26 8.75 2.00
C VAL A 369 7.82 8.91 0.60
N ASP A 370 7.44 9.99 -0.08
CA ASP A 370 7.98 10.29 -1.40
C ASP A 370 9.52 10.37 -1.38
N PRO A 371 10.22 9.53 -2.16
CA PRO A 371 11.68 9.45 -2.10
C PRO A 371 12.37 10.64 -2.79
N ILE A 372 11.64 11.46 -3.55
CA ILE A 372 12.21 12.53 -4.39
C ILE A 372 12.20 13.88 -3.65
N PHE A 373 11.03 14.32 -3.21
CA PHE A 373 10.77 15.60 -2.57
C PHE A 373 10.66 15.48 -1.06
N GLY A 374 10.20 14.33 -0.55
CA GLY A 374 9.98 14.07 0.87
C GLY A 374 8.87 14.92 1.51
N SER A 375 8.07 15.60 0.70
CA SER A 375 7.05 16.56 1.13
C SER A 375 5.66 15.96 1.31
N PHE A 376 5.42 14.77 0.75
CA PHE A 376 4.17 14.04 0.88
C PHE A 376 4.41 12.54 1.02
N LYS A 377 3.36 11.80 1.37
CA LYS A 377 3.42 10.36 1.62
C LYS A 377 2.09 9.68 1.36
N VAL A 378 2.13 8.36 1.13
CA VAL A 378 0.96 7.49 1.12
C VAL A 378 0.88 6.77 2.46
N ASP A 379 -0.17 7.06 3.23
CA ASP A 379 -0.40 6.45 4.54
C ASP A 379 -1.35 5.25 4.44
N PHE A 380 -0.97 4.13 5.07
CA PHE A 380 -1.88 3.02 5.29
C PHE A 380 -2.20 2.85 6.77
N VAL A 381 -3.32 3.41 7.19
CA VAL A 381 -3.79 3.32 8.59
C VAL A 381 -4.20 1.90 8.98
N GLY A 382 -4.58 1.08 8.01
CA GLY A 382 -5.10 -0.28 8.19
C GLY A 382 -6.53 -0.43 7.70
N LEU A 383 -7.20 -1.50 8.12
CA LEU A 383 -8.55 -1.84 7.70
C LEU A 383 -9.60 -1.11 8.57
N THR A 384 -10.76 -0.81 7.98
CA THR A 384 -11.91 -0.20 8.69
C THR A 384 -12.36 -1.03 9.90
N SER A 385 -12.26 -2.37 9.80
CA SER A 385 -12.39 -3.30 10.92
C SER A 385 -11.15 -4.17 10.95
N GLN A 386 -10.42 -4.20 12.06
CA GLN A 386 -9.15 -4.91 12.15
C GLN A 386 -9.34 -6.44 12.19
N VAL A 387 -8.28 -7.21 11.90
CA VAL A 387 -8.30 -8.68 11.97
C VAL A 387 -8.43 -9.07 13.44
N GLY A 388 -9.62 -9.50 13.85
CA GLY A 388 -9.95 -9.79 15.26
C GLY A 388 -10.88 -8.78 15.93
N ASP A 389 -11.35 -7.76 15.20
CA ASP A 389 -12.44 -6.89 15.67
C ASP A 389 -13.70 -7.74 15.91
N ALA A 390 -14.32 -7.59 17.09
CA ALA A 390 -15.54 -8.31 17.48
C ALA A 390 -16.74 -8.02 16.56
N ASN A 391 -16.67 -6.96 15.76
CA ASN A 391 -17.67 -6.63 14.74
C ASN A 391 -17.50 -7.42 13.44
N ARG A 392 -16.37 -8.12 13.24
CA ARG A 392 -16.19 -9.00 12.08
C ARG A 392 -16.98 -10.30 12.28
N GLU A 393 -17.53 -10.81 11.18
CA GLU A 393 -18.08 -12.15 11.15
C GLU A 393 -16.95 -13.18 11.25
N ILE A 394 -17.21 -14.26 12.00
CA ILE A 394 -16.33 -15.39 12.15
C ILE A 394 -16.97 -16.57 11.43
N ILE A 395 -16.24 -17.13 10.45
CA ILE A 395 -16.58 -18.38 9.78
C ILE A 395 -15.53 -19.41 10.21
N GLU A 396 -15.93 -20.36 11.04
CA GLU A 396 -15.07 -21.41 11.58
C GLU A 396 -15.21 -22.66 10.71
N ILE A 397 -14.07 -23.25 10.30
CA ILE A 397 -14.02 -24.52 9.58
C ILE A 397 -13.24 -25.51 10.41
N ASP A 398 -13.91 -26.57 10.85
CA ASP A 398 -13.34 -27.58 11.75
C ASP A 398 -13.64 -28.99 11.29
N ALA A 399 -12.91 -29.97 11.84
CA ALA A 399 -13.22 -31.38 11.61
C ALA A 399 -14.56 -31.75 12.28
N ALA A 400 -15.56 -32.13 11.47
CA ALA A 400 -16.86 -32.61 11.94
C ALA A 400 -16.89 -34.14 12.12
N GLY A 401 -15.75 -34.71 12.50
CA GLY A 401 -15.50 -36.15 12.60
C GLY A 401 -14.61 -36.71 11.47
N SER A 402 -14.45 -38.04 11.45
CA SER A 402 -13.54 -38.69 10.50
C SER A 402 -13.97 -38.46 9.06
N GLY A 403 -13.10 -37.80 8.29
CA GLY A 403 -13.32 -37.52 6.87
C GLY A 403 -14.43 -36.50 6.60
N ARG A 404 -14.70 -35.57 7.53
CA ARG A 404 -15.76 -34.56 7.38
C ARG A 404 -15.27 -33.19 7.83
N LEU A 405 -15.69 -32.14 7.13
CA LEU A 405 -15.52 -30.76 7.60
C LEU A 405 -16.88 -30.13 7.92
N GLY A 406 -16.92 -29.44 9.03
CA GLY A 406 -18.00 -28.58 9.47
C GLY A 406 -17.70 -27.13 9.15
N VAL A 407 -18.73 -26.34 8.98
CA VAL A 407 -18.67 -24.88 8.96
C VAL A 407 -19.63 -24.32 10.00
N ASN A 408 -19.18 -23.33 10.77
CA ASN A 408 -19.97 -22.62 11.77
C ASN A 408 -19.83 -21.11 11.55
N PHE A 409 -20.95 -20.40 11.50
CA PHE A 409 -21.02 -18.95 11.28
C PHE A 409 -22.35 -18.41 11.81
N LYS A 410 -22.44 -17.09 11.97
CA LYS A 410 -23.66 -16.44 12.46
C LYS A 410 -24.60 -16.14 11.28
N SER A 411 -25.63 -16.96 11.10
CA SER A 411 -26.57 -16.79 10.00
C SER A 411 -27.35 -15.47 10.12
N HIS A 412 -27.38 -14.70 9.02
CA HIS A 412 -28.18 -13.48 8.90
C HIS A 412 -29.67 -13.71 9.18
N HIS A 413 -30.26 -14.80 8.65
CA HIS A 413 -31.68 -15.13 8.84
C HIS A 413 -32.06 -15.46 10.29
N SER A 414 -31.17 -16.13 11.03
CA SER A 414 -31.47 -16.56 12.41
C SER A 414 -30.96 -15.59 13.47
N GLY A 415 -30.04 -14.68 13.11
CA GLY A 415 -29.35 -13.78 14.04
C GLY A 415 -28.50 -14.49 15.11
N SER A 416 -28.37 -15.82 15.02
CA SER A 416 -27.69 -16.69 15.96
C SER A 416 -26.57 -17.46 15.24
N THR A 417 -25.56 -17.91 16.00
CA THR A 417 -24.59 -18.89 15.47
C THR A 417 -25.36 -20.11 14.99
N ALA A 418 -25.20 -20.45 13.71
CA ALA A 418 -25.78 -21.65 13.14
C ALA A 418 -25.21 -22.89 13.83
N ASP A 419 -26.00 -23.94 13.98
CA ASP A 419 -25.44 -25.25 14.31
C ASP A 419 -24.42 -25.64 13.23
N ALA A 420 -23.28 -26.22 13.64
CA ALA A 420 -22.22 -26.59 12.70
C ALA A 420 -22.77 -27.45 11.55
N ILE A 421 -22.66 -26.94 10.32
CA ILE A 421 -23.11 -27.64 9.12
C ILE A 421 -21.97 -28.48 8.60
N THR A 422 -22.14 -29.81 8.57
CA THR A 422 -21.22 -30.65 7.80
C THR A 422 -21.42 -30.36 6.32
N TRP A 423 -20.38 -29.91 5.63
CA TRP A 423 -20.48 -29.44 4.25
C TRP A 423 -19.49 -30.11 3.29
N VAL A 424 -18.41 -30.70 3.82
CA VAL A 424 -17.48 -31.53 3.05
C VAL A 424 -17.48 -32.95 3.60
N TYR A 425 -17.61 -33.91 2.70
CA TYR A 425 -17.49 -35.33 2.99
C TYR A 425 -16.36 -35.94 2.15
N ASN A 426 -15.35 -36.49 2.82
CA ASN A 426 -14.30 -37.26 2.17
C ASN A 426 -14.80 -38.68 1.90
N LYS A 427 -14.94 -39.01 0.61
CA LYS A 427 -15.35 -40.32 0.17
C LYS A 427 -14.13 -41.23 0.12
N THR A 428 -13.96 -42.05 1.17
CA THR A 428 -13.03 -43.18 1.12
C THR A 428 -13.73 -44.33 0.40
N ASP A 429 -13.66 -44.37 -0.92
CA ASP A 429 -13.96 -45.57 -1.70
C ASP A 429 -12.68 -46.14 -2.34
N ALA A 430 -12.74 -47.39 -2.78
CA ALA A 430 -11.56 -48.13 -3.24
C ALA A 430 -10.96 -47.59 -4.57
N ALA A 431 -11.54 -46.56 -5.19
CA ALA A 431 -11.18 -46.12 -6.54
C ALA A 431 -10.64 -44.68 -6.61
N SER A 432 -10.97 -43.79 -5.67
CA SER A 432 -10.27 -42.51 -5.51
C SER A 432 -10.63 -41.78 -4.20
N ASP A 433 -9.63 -41.18 -3.56
CA ASP A 433 -9.85 -40.18 -2.51
C ASP A 433 -10.46 -38.93 -3.16
N ARG A 434 -11.77 -38.73 -2.97
CA ARG A 434 -12.50 -37.58 -3.50
C ARG A 434 -13.27 -36.88 -2.38
N GLN A 435 -13.15 -35.57 -2.32
CA GLN A 435 -13.96 -34.72 -1.46
C GLN A 435 -15.20 -34.27 -2.24
N ASP A 436 -16.38 -34.50 -1.66
CA ASP A 436 -17.64 -34.02 -2.21
C ASP A 436 -18.24 -32.99 -1.25
N LEU A 437 -18.87 -31.95 -1.80
CA LEU A 437 -19.72 -31.05 -1.02
C LEU A 437 -21.00 -31.82 -0.65
N ALA A 438 -21.02 -32.37 0.57
CA ALA A 438 -22.14 -33.14 1.08
C ALA A 438 -22.22 -33.12 2.60
N ASP A 439 -23.43 -33.37 3.13
CA ASP A 439 -23.66 -33.46 4.56
C ASP A 439 -23.11 -34.76 5.17
N GLY A 440 -23.26 -34.93 6.49
CA GLY A 440 -22.85 -36.15 7.18
C GLY A 440 -23.56 -37.43 6.71
N SER A 441 -24.67 -37.31 5.98
CA SER A 441 -25.45 -38.40 5.38
C SER A 441 -25.18 -38.59 3.87
N ARG A 442 -24.20 -37.86 3.31
CA ARG A 442 -23.85 -37.83 1.87
C ARG A 442 -24.93 -37.23 0.97
N ASN A 443 -25.80 -36.38 1.51
CA ASN A 443 -26.69 -35.57 0.71
C ASN A 443 -25.89 -34.39 0.14
N ARG A 444 -25.95 -34.22 -1.18
CA ARG A 444 -25.11 -33.28 -1.92
C ARG A 444 -25.56 -31.83 -1.72
N PHE A 445 -24.59 -30.92 -1.60
CA PHE A 445 -24.78 -29.48 -1.79
C PHE A 445 -24.60 -29.12 -3.26
N VAL A 446 -25.63 -28.55 -3.85
CA VAL A 446 -25.64 -28.10 -5.23
C VAL A 446 -25.33 -26.60 -5.25
N VAL A 447 -24.15 -26.29 -5.79
CA VAL A 447 -23.57 -24.94 -5.83
C VAL A 447 -23.55 -24.35 -7.24
N ALA A 448 -24.06 -25.08 -8.23
CA ALA A 448 -24.17 -24.62 -9.60
C ALA A 448 -25.62 -24.73 -10.07
N GLU A 449 -26.10 -23.71 -10.77
CA GLU A 449 -27.44 -23.76 -11.34
C GLU A 449 -27.58 -24.89 -12.34
N LYS A 450 -28.83 -25.29 -12.59
CA LYS A 450 -29.23 -26.38 -13.48
C LYS A 450 -28.65 -27.73 -13.09
N GLU A 451 -27.83 -27.89 -12.06
CA GLU A 451 -27.44 -29.22 -11.59
C GLU A 451 -28.64 -29.99 -11.03
N LEU A 452 -28.57 -31.32 -11.10
CA LEU A 452 -29.62 -32.20 -10.60
C LEU A 452 -29.61 -32.23 -9.08
N ILE A 453 -30.75 -31.90 -8.49
CA ILE A 453 -30.97 -31.89 -7.05
C ILE A 453 -32.07 -32.90 -6.74
N ASN A 454 -31.78 -33.89 -5.91
CA ASN A 454 -32.77 -34.87 -5.49
C ASN A 454 -33.44 -34.46 -4.18
N GLN A 455 -34.50 -35.18 -3.82
CA GLN A 455 -35.03 -35.14 -2.46
C GLN A 455 -33.91 -35.53 -1.49
N THR A 456 -33.75 -34.73 -0.42
CA THR A 456 -32.66 -34.71 0.58
C THR A 456 -31.42 -33.88 0.22
N GLY A 457 -31.24 -33.49 -1.04
CA GLY A 457 -30.16 -32.58 -1.46
C GLY A 457 -30.34 -31.16 -0.94
N TYR A 458 -29.26 -30.39 -1.03
CA TYR A 458 -29.22 -28.99 -0.62
C TYR A 458 -28.95 -28.08 -1.81
N VAL A 459 -29.51 -26.88 -1.79
CA VAL A 459 -29.28 -25.84 -2.79
C VAL A 459 -29.03 -24.52 -2.09
N VAL A 460 -28.13 -23.74 -2.68
CA VAL A 460 -27.84 -22.38 -2.27
C VAL A 460 -28.64 -21.44 -3.17
N LEU A 461 -29.48 -20.58 -2.59
CA LEU A 461 -30.26 -19.57 -3.32
C LEU A 461 -29.91 -18.20 -2.78
N ALA A 462 -29.46 -17.29 -3.66
CA ALA A 462 -29.02 -15.96 -3.25
C ALA A 462 -29.35 -14.88 -4.30
N ASN A 463 -29.33 -13.63 -3.85
CA ASN A 463 -29.30 -12.41 -4.65
C ASN A 463 -28.00 -11.63 -4.34
N ASP A 464 -27.88 -10.39 -4.82
CA ASP A 464 -26.68 -9.55 -4.63
C ASP A 464 -26.43 -9.10 -3.17
N LYS A 465 -27.33 -9.42 -2.24
CA LYS A 465 -27.38 -8.91 -0.85
C LYS A 465 -27.66 -9.97 0.21
N GLU A 466 -28.46 -10.98 -0.12
CA GLU A 466 -28.98 -11.99 0.81
C GLU A 466 -28.90 -13.37 0.16
N GLY A 467 -28.61 -14.39 0.96
CA GLY A 467 -28.50 -15.77 0.52
C GLY A 467 -28.91 -16.76 1.59
N GLY A 468 -29.48 -17.88 1.17
CA GLY A 468 -29.95 -18.94 2.05
C GLY A 468 -29.56 -20.32 1.55
N LEU A 469 -29.31 -21.22 2.51
CA LEU A 469 -29.11 -22.63 2.28
C LEU A 469 -30.41 -23.40 2.54
N TYR A 470 -30.88 -24.14 1.54
CA TYR A 470 -32.15 -24.84 1.59
C TYR A 470 -31.99 -26.33 1.31
N GLN A 471 -32.62 -27.15 2.14
CA GLN A 471 -32.78 -28.58 1.88
C GLN A 471 -34.06 -28.84 1.08
N VAL A 472 -33.98 -29.65 0.03
CA VAL A 472 -35.16 -30.16 -0.67
C VAL A 472 -35.76 -31.29 0.16
N THR A 473 -36.93 -31.05 0.77
CA THR A 473 -37.59 -32.04 1.64
C THR A 473 -38.66 -32.84 0.93
N SER A 474 -39.28 -32.27 -0.12
CA SER A 474 -40.27 -32.94 -0.95
C SER A 474 -40.18 -32.49 -2.41
N ILE A 475 -40.42 -33.44 -3.32
CA ILE A 475 -40.62 -33.19 -4.74
C ILE A 475 -41.83 -34.05 -5.17
N THR A 476 -42.88 -33.39 -5.63
CA THR A 476 -44.10 -34.02 -6.13
C THR A 476 -44.32 -33.59 -7.57
N ASN A 477 -44.42 -34.57 -8.47
CA ASN A 477 -44.87 -34.36 -9.84
C ASN A 477 -45.96 -35.43 -10.09
N SER A 478 -47.17 -34.95 -10.30
CA SER A 478 -48.41 -35.67 -10.55
C SER A 478 -48.33 -36.45 -11.85
N SER A 479 -49.06 -37.56 -11.94
CA SER A 479 -49.13 -38.35 -13.18
C SER A 479 -50.05 -37.78 -14.26
N ASP A 480 -50.73 -36.67 -13.97
CA ASP A 480 -51.61 -36.01 -14.94
C ASP A 480 -50.82 -34.96 -15.74
N ALA A 481 -50.43 -35.32 -16.96
CA ALA A 481 -49.65 -34.47 -17.87
C ALA A 481 -50.35 -33.16 -18.30
N THR A 482 -51.53 -32.86 -17.75
CA THR A 482 -52.29 -31.64 -18.05
C THR A 482 -52.67 -30.83 -16.80
N ASP A 483 -52.38 -31.32 -15.60
CA ASP A 483 -52.76 -30.67 -14.33
C ASP A 483 -51.57 -30.59 -13.36
N ALA A 484 -50.94 -29.41 -13.34
CA ALA A 484 -49.84 -29.07 -12.45
C ALA A 484 -50.30 -28.69 -11.02
N SER A 485 -51.59 -28.76 -10.69
CA SER A 485 -52.11 -28.27 -9.40
C SER A 485 -51.62 -29.04 -8.16
N GLN A 486 -51.13 -30.27 -8.39
CA GLN A 486 -50.54 -31.18 -7.41
C GLN A 486 -49.01 -31.27 -7.51
N ASP A 487 -48.41 -30.57 -8.48
CA ASP A 487 -46.97 -30.51 -8.64
C ASP A 487 -46.40 -29.47 -7.71
N GLU A 488 -45.44 -29.87 -6.87
CA GLU A 488 -44.84 -28.97 -5.90
C GLU A 488 -43.45 -29.42 -5.44
N ILE A 489 -42.66 -28.45 -5.03
CA ILE A 489 -41.38 -28.63 -4.34
C ILE A 489 -41.44 -27.99 -2.96
N THR A 490 -40.93 -28.67 -1.93
CA THR A 490 -40.80 -28.10 -0.59
C THR A 490 -39.33 -27.90 -0.27
N LEU A 491 -38.99 -26.67 0.11
CA LEU A 491 -37.66 -26.26 0.55
C LEU A 491 -37.69 -25.93 2.04
N LYS A 492 -36.73 -26.45 2.80
CA LYS A 492 -36.53 -26.15 4.22
C LYS A 492 -35.25 -25.35 4.39
N ASN A 493 -35.33 -24.14 4.95
CA ASN A 493 -34.15 -23.35 5.31
C ASN A 493 -33.36 -24.10 6.41
N VAL A 494 -32.07 -24.32 6.17
CA VAL A 494 -31.22 -25.11 7.06
C VAL A 494 -31.00 -24.43 8.41
N HIS A 495 -30.98 -23.11 8.47
CA HIS A 495 -30.70 -22.34 9.67
C HIS A 495 -31.95 -22.04 10.51
N THR A 496 -33.08 -21.71 9.88
CA THR A 496 -34.33 -21.39 10.61
C THR A 496 -35.23 -22.60 10.80
N SER A 497 -34.97 -23.71 10.08
CA SER A 497 -35.85 -24.87 9.97
C SER A 497 -37.25 -24.59 9.38
N GLU A 498 -37.51 -23.37 8.89
CA GLU A 498 -38.75 -23.01 8.22
C GLU A 498 -38.86 -23.75 6.88
N SER A 499 -40.04 -24.27 6.57
CA SER A 499 -40.31 -24.96 5.30
C SER A 499 -41.34 -24.19 4.48
N LYS A 500 -41.08 -24.04 3.18
CA LYS A 500 -41.98 -23.39 2.22
C LYS A 500 -42.19 -24.29 1.02
N THR A 501 -43.44 -24.42 0.60
CA THR A 501 -43.84 -25.21 -0.56
C THR A 501 -44.17 -24.29 -1.73
N PHE A 502 -43.66 -24.63 -2.91
CA PHE A 502 -43.84 -23.91 -4.16
C PHE A 502 -44.56 -24.83 -5.14
N LYS A 503 -45.72 -24.39 -5.62
CA LYS A 503 -46.48 -25.11 -6.62
C LYS A 503 -45.89 -24.88 -8.01
N ALA A 504 -46.12 -25.80 -8.93
CA ALA A 504 -45.75 -25.63 -10.31
C ALA A 504 -46.68 -24.62 -11.00
N ASP A 505 -46.12 -23.80 -11.89
CA ASP A 505 -46.88 -22.84 -12.68
C ASP A 505 -47.49 -23.52 -13.92
N THR A 506 -46.79 -24.55 -14.41
CA THR A 506 -47.13 -25.34 -15.60
C THR A 506 -46.66 -26.78 -15.42
N GLU A 507 -47.15 -27.70 -16.24
CA GLU A 507 -46.66 -29.08 -16.19
C GLU A 507 -45.15 -29.13 -16.42
N GLY A 508 -44.42 -29.81 -15.54
CA GLY A 508 -42.97 -29.96 -15.66
C GLY A 508 -42.12 -28.79 -15.10
N ALA A 509 -42.72 -27.66 -14.71
CA ALA A 509 -41.96 -26.47 -14.28
C ALA A 509 -42.72 -25.51 -13.34
N GLY A 510 -41.98 -24.77 -12.53
CA GLY A 510 -42.55 -23.68 -11.74
C GLY A 510 -41.53 -22.68 -11.24
N THR A 511 -41.98 -21.82 -10.34
CA THR A 511 -41.18 -20.70 -9.80
C THR A 511 -41.03 -20.83 -8.28
N ILE A 512 -39.80 -20.61 -7.79
CA ILE A 512 -39.47 -20.48 -6.38
C ILE A 512 -39.21 -19.00 -6.08
N SER A 513 -40.00 -18.40 -5.20
CA SER A 513 -39.78 -17.02 -4.73
C SER A 513 -39.19 -17.01 -3.32
N LEU A 514 -37.88 -16.79 -3.23
CA LEU A 514 -37.06 -16.74 -2.01
C LEU A 514 -35.98 -15.68 -2.14
N GLU A 515 -35.48 -15.13 -1.02
CA GLU A 515 -34.39 -14.15 -1.03
C GLU A 515 -34.63 -12.99 -2.01
N GLY A 516 -35.87 -12.49 -2.08
CA GLY A 516 -36.26 -11.39 -2.98
C GLY A 516 -36.10 -11.65 -4.48
N LYS A 517 -35.89 -12.90 -4.92
CA LYS A 517 -35.68 -13.29 -6.33
C LYS A 517 -36.57 -14.48 -6.70
N ASP A 518 -36.91 -14.56 -7.98
CA ASP A 518 -37.68 -15.67 -8.56
C ASP A 518 -36.74 -16.60 -9.32
N TYR A 519 -36.74 -17.88 -8.94
CA TYR A 519 -35.93 -18.94 -9.55
C TYR A 519 -36.82 -19.91 -10.29
N ALA A 520 -36.48 -20.25 -11.53
CA ALA A 520 -37.22 -21.27 -12.28
C ALA A 520 -36.75 -22.65 -11.84
N TYR A 521 -37.68 -23.59 -11.62
CA TYR A 521 -37.36 -25.00 -11.44
C TYR A 521 -38.05 -25.88 -12.47
N THR A 522 -37.39 -26.97 -12.84
CA THR A 522 -37.89 -27.96 -13.81
C THR A 522 -37.70 -29.38 -13.29
N TYR A 523 -38.70 -30.23 -13.49
CA TYR A 523 -38.62 -31.66 -13.16
C TYR A 523 -37.87 -32.41 -14.27
N THR A 524 -37.01 -33.37 -13.90
CA THR A 524 -36.22 -34.14 -14.87
C THR A 524 -36.52 -35.64 -14.86
N PHE A 525 -37.63 -36.03 -14.24
CA PHE A 525 -38.05 -37.42 -14.07
C PHE A 525 -39.50 -37.60 -14.54
N ALA A 526 -39.89 -38.84 -14.80
CA ALA A 526 -41.29 -39.17 -15.10
C ALA A 526 -42.11 -39.20 -13.81
N SER A 527 -43.35 -38.73 -13.82
CA SER A 527 -44.29 -38.71 -12.67
C SER A 527 -44.43 -40.03 -11.89
N THR A 528 -44.16 -41.17 -12.54
CA THR A 528 -44.14 -42.51 -11.93
C THR A 528 -42.91 -42.81 -11.08
N THR A 529 -41.90 -41.94 -11.09
CA THR A 529 -40.65 -42.08 -10.33
C THR A 529 -40.92 -41.91 -8.84
N THR A 530 -40.40 -42.82 -8.02
CA THR A 530 -40.70 -42.86 -6.58
C THR A 530 -39.56 -42.28 -5.74
N GLY A 531 -39.93 -41.59 -4.65
CA GLY A 531 -39.04 -41.18 -3.57
C GLY A 531 -37.77 -40.44 -4.02
N LYS A 532 -36.61 -40.90 -3.54
CA LYS A 532 -35.29 -40.26 -3.69
C LYS A 532 -34.75 -40.18 -5.13
N ALA A 533 -35.40 -40.84 -6.10
CA ALA A 533 -35.04 -40.75 -7.50
C ALA A 533 -35.66 -39.52 -8.22
N ARG A 534 -36.59 -38.81 -7.55
CA ARG A 534 -37.14 -37.55 -8.04
C ARG A 534 -36.06 -36.47 -7.98
N GLN A 535 -35.92 -35.72 -9.07
CA GLN A 535 -34.88 -34.71 -9.27
C GLN A 535 -35.43 -33.44 -9.92
N VAL A 536 -34.92 -32.30 -9.49
CA VAL A 536 -35.21 -30.99 -10.10
C VAL A 536 -33.92 -30.32 -10.53
N ARG A 537 -34.04 -29.36 -11.45
CA ARG A 537 -33.01 -28.37 -11.77
C ARG A 537 -33.55 -27.00 -11.42
N ILE A 538 -32.74 -26.19 -10.74
CA ILE A 538 -33.08 -24.80 -10.40
C ILE A 538 -32.17 -23.88 -11.20
N SER A 539 -32.75 -22.87 -11.87
CA SER A 539 -32.04 -21.91 -12.72
C SER A 539 -32.30 -20.49 -12.25
N MET A 540 -31.29 -19.65 -12.41
CA MET A 540 -31.40 -18.21 -12.17
C MET A 540 -32.11 -17.52 -13.35
N PRO A 541 -32.88 -16.44 -13.10
CA PRO A 541 -33.58 -15.71 -14.16
C PRO A 541 -32.61 -14.98 -15.12
N GLU A 542 -31.40 -14.68 -14.68
CA GLU A 542 -30.36 -13.97 -15.44
C GLU A 542 -29.56 -14.89 -16.39
N SER A 543 -29.76 -16.20 -16.29
CA SER A 543 -28.96 -17.16 -17.01
C SER A 543 -29.39 -17.27 -18.46
N THR A 544 -28.54 -16.81 -19.37
CA THR A 544 -28.77 -16.85 -20.81
C THR A 544 -27.84 -17.84 -21.50
N GLY A 545 -28.35 -18.59 -22.48
CA GLY A 545 -27.53 -19.49 -23.30
C GLY A 545 -26.89 -20.65 -22.50
N GLN A 546 -25.57 -20.83 -22.68
CA GLN A 546 -24.76 -21.89 -22.07
C GLN A 546 -24.08 -21.44 -20.77
N ASP A 547 -24.28 -20.19 -20.36
CA ASP A 547 -23.67 -19.66 -19.14
C ASP A 547 -24.33 -20.32 -17.91
N MET A 548 -23.50 -20.62 -16.91
CA MET A 548 -23.90 -21.27 -15.67
C MET A 548 -23.45 -20.41 -14.49
N ILE A 549 -24.43 -19.98 -13.70
CA ILE A 549 -24.19 -19.27 -12.45
C ILE A 549 -23.85 -20.30 -11.37
N LEU A 550 -22.64 -20.18 -10.83
CA LEU A 550 -22.29 -20.76 -9.53
C LEU A 550 -23.00 -19.93 -8.47
N PHE A 551 -23.73 -20.55 -7.54
CA PHE A 551 -24.44 -19.89 -6.46
C PHE A 551 -23.43 -19.33 -5.44
N PRO A 552 -23.06 -18.04 -5.48
CA PRO A 552 -22.09 -17.48 -4.57
C PRO A 552 -22.86 -16.79 -3.45
N THR A 553 -22.86 -17.34 -2.25
CA THR A 553 -23.24 -16.58 -1.06
C THR A 553 -22.15 -16.76 -0.04
N ILE A 554 -21.75 -15.61 0.48
CA ILE A 554 -21.06 -15.49 1.76
C ILE A 554 -22.15 -15.39 2.80
#